data_AF-A0A150X0A7-F1
#
_entry.id   AF-A0A150X0A7-F1
#
_cell.length_a   1.000
_cell.length_b   1.000
_cell.length_c   1.000
_cell.angle_alpha   90.00
_cell.angle_beta   90.00
_cell.angle_gamma   90.00
#
_symmetry.space_group_name_H-M   'P 1'
#
loop_
_entity.id
_entity.type
_entity.pdbx_description
1 polymer ?
#
loop_
_entity_poly.entity_id
_entity_poly.type
_entity_poly.pdbx_seq_one_letter_code
_entity_poly.pdbx_strand_id
1 'polypeptide(L)' 'MNDYEVDNLTEARALLKEIVKLYNKERPHMILGMLTPELVHAESLKPKKVWKNYYEKKPDIVNLDQDNQTTVNLLQY' A
#
# COMPACT_ATOMS: atom_id res chain seq x y z
N MET A 1 3.91 14.57 21.35
CA MET A 1 4.25 14.62 19.91
C MET A 1 3.56 15.86 19.41
N ASN A 2 4.31 16.89 19.06
CA ASN A 2 3.70 18.16 18.66
C ASN A 2 3.29 18.03 17.20
N ASP A 3 2.03 18.31 16.94
CA ASP A 3 1.54 18.46 15.57
C ASP A 3 2.12 19.76 14.98
N TYR A 4 2.21 19.82 13.66
CA TYR A 4 2.65 21.02 12.98
C TYR A 4 1.49 22.03 12.89
N GLU A 5 1.73 23.25 13.34
CA GLU A 5 0.83 24.38 13.11
C GLU A 5 1.32 25.18 11.89
N VAL A 6 0.40 25.66 11.06
CA VAL A 6 0.67 26.46 9.86
C VAL A 6 -0.39 27.56 9.73
N ASP A 7 0.04 28.79 9.42
CA ASP A 7 -0.85 29.95 9.46
C ASP A 7 -1.42 30.33 8.09
N ASN A 8 -0.75 29.91 7.02
CA ASN A 8 -1.16 30.23 5.66
C ASN A 8 -0.83 29.12 4.65
N LEU A 9 -1.42 29.26 3.46
CA LEU A 9 -1.30 28.27 2.39
C LEU A 9 0.14 28.11 1.87
N THR A 10 0.96 29.16 1.94
CA THR A 10 2.35 29.11 1.48
C THR A 10 3.19 28.25 2.42
N GLU A 11 3.05 28.45 3.72
CA GLU A 11 3.70 27.62 4.75
C GLU A 11 3.23 26.17 4.69
N ALA A 12 1.92 25.94 4.58
CA ALA A 12 1.37 24.60 4.46
C ALA A 12 1.96 23.83 3.26
N ARG A 13 2.14 24.51 2.11
CA ARG A 13 2.78 23.92 0.92
C ARG A 13 4.26 23.65 1.12
N ALA A 14 4.98 24.53 1.79
CA ALA A 14 6.40 24.34 2.08
C ALA A 14 6.60 23.15 3.03
N LEU A 15 5.84 23.10 4.12
CA LEU A 15 5.88 22.01 5.08
C LEU A 15 5.52 20.67 4.43
N LEU A 16 4.47 20.62 3.60
CA LEU A 16 4.07 19.41 2.91
C LEU A 16 5.20 18.88 2.00
N LYS A 17 5.91 19.77 1.29
CA LYS A 17 7.06 19.37 0.46
C LYS A 17 8.15 18.71 1.29
N GLU A 18 8.48 19.27 2.46
CA GLU A 18 9.48 18.68 3.36
C GLU A 18 9.03 17.34 3.93
N ILE A 19 7.75 17.18 4.29
CA ILE A 19 7.21 15.91 4.76
C ILE A 19 7.28 14.83 3.67
N VAL A 20 6.91 15.18 2.43
CA VAL A 20 7.00 14.27 1.29
C VAL A 20 8.44 13.87 1.01
N LYS A 21 9.38 14.83 1.09
CA LYS A 21 10.81 14.58 0.95
C LYS A 21 11.32 13.65 2.05
N LEU A 22 11.00 13.92 3.32
CA LEU A 22 11.35 13.08 4.47
C LEU A 22 10.86 11.63 4.26
N TYR A 23 9.60 11.46 3.84
CA TYR A 23 9.02 10.14 3.60
C TYR A 23 9.74 9.37 2.47
N ASN A 24 10.06 10.05 1.38
CA ASN A 24 10.62 9.42 0.18
C ASN A 24 12.14 9.22 0.24
N LYS A 25 12.86 10.09 0.94
CA LYS A 25 14.33 10.15 0.88
C LYS A 25 15.02 9.72 2.16
N GLU A 26 14.38 9.95 3.31
CA GLU A 26 15.06 9.81 4.61
C GLU A 26 14.50 8.66 5.44
N ARG A 27 13.22 8.31 5.27
CA ARG A 27 12.59 7.22 6.02
C ARG A 27 12.74 5.87 5.31
N PRO A 28 13.57 4.96 5.83
CA PRO A 28 13.56 3.57 5.36
C PRO A 28 12.26 2.88 5.79
N HIS A 29 11.62 2.18 4.86
CA HIS A 29 10.36 1.48 5.13
C HIS A 29 10.56 -0.02 5.23
N MET A 30 9.92 -0.64 6.22
CA MET A 30 10.00 -2.08 6.43
C MET A 30 9.54 -2.90 5.21
N ILE A 31 8.48 -2.44 4.53
CA ILE A 31 7.94 -3.09 3.32
C ILE A 31 8.96 -3.09 2.17
N LEU A 32 9.86 -2.11 2.17
CA LEU A 32 10.92 -1.97 1.16
C LEU A 32 12.23 -2.63 1.61
N GLY A 33 12.22 -3.44 2.68
CA GLY A 33 13.42 -4.05 3.23
C GLY A 33 14.34 -3.05 3.95
N MET A 34 13.75 -2.04 4.60
CA MET A 34 14.48 -0.92 5.21
C MET A 34 15.22 -0.02 4.20
N LEU A 35 14.71 0.04 2.97
CA LEU A 35 15.14 1.00 1.95
C LEU A 35 14.17 2.17 1.85
N THR A 36 14.63 3.28 1.28
CA THR A 36 13.79 4.45 1.02
C THR A 36 13.05 4.29 -0.32
N PRO A 37 11.87 4.89 -0.48
CA PRO A 37 11.15 4.86 -1.76
C PRO A 37 12.00 5.39 -2.92
N GLU A 38 12.73 6.48 -2.71
CA GLU A 38 13.59 7.07 -3.73
C GLU A 38 14.63 6.08 -4.24
N LEU A 39 15.32 5.35 -3.35
CA LEU A 39 16.34 4.38 -3.74
C LEU A 39 15.74 3.22 -4.54
N VAL A 40 14.60 2.69 -4.07
CA VAL A 40 13.90 1.59 -4.76
C VAL A 40 13.51 1.99 -6.18
N HIS A 41 13.01 3.21 -6.37
CA HIS A 41 12.66 3.71 -7.71
C HIS A 41 13.89 3.98 -8.57
N ALA A 42 14.92 4.63 -8.03
CA ALA A 42 16.13 5.00 -8.77
C ALA A 42 16.88 3.76 -9.28
N GLU A 43 16.96 2.72 -8.47
CA GLU A 43 17.65 1.46 -8.81
C GLU A 43 16.70 0.41 -9.42
N SER A 44 15.42 0.73 -9.64
CA SER A 44 14.40 -0.21 -10.14
C SER A 44 14.34 -1.53 -9.36
N LEU A 45 14.52 -1.45 -8.05
CA LEU A 45 14.53 -2.61 -7.17
C LEU A 45 13.13 -3.21 -7.04
N LYS A 46 13.08 -4.52 -6.82
CA LYS A 46 11.83 -5.26 -6.55
C LYS A 46 11.86 -5.77 -5.11
N PRO A 47 11.38 -4.98 -4.12
CA PRO A 47 11.36 -5.42 -2.73
C PRO A 47 10.49 -6.67 -2.57
N LYS A 48 10.89 -7.53 -1.64
CA LYS A 48 10.14 -8.76 -1.34
C LYS A 48 8.81 -8.41 -0.71
N LYS A 49 7.77 -9.18 -1.05
CA LYS A 49 6.47 -9.07 -0.40
C LYS A 49 6.56 -9.52 1.06
N VAL A 50 6.31 -8.61 2.00
CA VAL A 50 6.36 -8.91 3.44
C VAL A 50 4.99 -9.23 4.05
N TRP A 51 3.90 -8.76 3.44
CA TRP A 51 2.55 -9.03 3.92
C TRP A 51 2.08 -10.39 3.42
N LYS A 52 1.48 -11.18 4.32
CA LYS A 52 0.81 -12.43 3.95
C LYS A 52 -0.26 -12.13 2.91
N ASN A 53 -0.29 -12.93 1.84
CA ASN A 53 -1.54 -13.10 1.11
C ASN A 53 -2.48 -13.83 2.06
N TYR A 54 -3.65 -13.26 2.32
CA TYR A 54 -4.75 -14.07 2.84
C TYR A 54 -4.97 -15.16 1.79
N TYR A 55 -4.89 -16.42 2.21
CA TYR A 55 -4.99 -17.55 1.30
C TYR A 55 -6.28 -17.43 0.50
N GLU A 56 -6.21 -17.70 -0.80
CA GLU A 56 -7.41 -18.14 -1.52
C GLU A 56 -7.94 -19.33 -0.72
N LYS A 57 -9.17 -19.21 -0.21
CA LYS A 57 -9.83 -20.38 0.36
C LYS A 57 -9.79 -21.41 -0.77
N LYS A 58 -9.10 -22.53 -0.53
CA LYS A 58 -9.40 -23.71 -1.33
C LYS A 58 -10.92 -23.86 -1.18
N PRO A 59 -11.70 -23.89 -2.28
CA PRO A 59 -13.06 -24.33 -2.11
C PRO A 59 -12.93 -25.71 -1.47
N ASP A 60 -13.41 -25.84 -0.23
CA ASP A 60 -13.80 -27.14 0.25
C ASP A 60 -14.95 -27.49 -0.68
N ILE A 61 -14.64 -28.16 -1.79
CA ILE A 61 -15.64 -28.59 -2.76
C ILE A 61 -16.46 -29.65 -2.03
N VAL A 62 -17.44 -29.19 -1.27
CA VAL A 62 -18.39 -30.03 -0.55
C VAL A 62 -19.48 -30.49 -1.50
N ASN A 63 -19.73 -29.72 -2.58
CA ASN A 63 -20.65 -30.10 -3.65
C ASN A 63 -20.31 -29.42 -4.98
N LEU A 64 -19.69 -30.18 -5.89
CA LEU A 64 -19.23 -29.72 -7.21
C LEU A 64 -20.34 -29.06 -8.05
N ASP A 65 -21.59 -29.53 -7.92
CA ASP A 65 -22.73 -29.01 -8.70
C ASP A 65 -23.26 -27.67 -8.16
N GLN A 66 -23.08 -27.37 -6.88
CA GLN A 66 -23.47 -26.08 -6.28
C GLN A 66 -22.33 -25.06 -6.39
N ASP A 67 -21.09 -25.52 -6.25
CA ASP A 67 -19.90 -24.67 -6.23
C ASP A 67 -19.50 -24.18 -7.64
N ASN A 68 -19.86 -24.92 -8.69
CA ASN A 68 -19.66 -24.52 -10.10
C ASN A 68 -20.81 -23.71 -10.69
N GLN A 69 -21.88 -23.44 -9.94
CA GLN A 69 -22.93 -22.54 -10.41
C GLN A 69 -22.42 -21.11 -10.32
N THR A 70 -22.40 -20.41 -11.46
CA THR A 70 -22.19 -18.96 -11.50
C THR A 70 -23.16 -18.29 -10.53
N THR A 71 -22.65 -17.73 -9.43
CA THR A 71 -23.50 -17.02 -8.47
C THR A 71 -24.26 -15.91 -9.19
N VAL A 72 -25.57 -15.86 -9.03
CA VAL A 72 -26.51 -15.01 -9.80
C VAL A 72 -26.33 -13.49 -9.63
N ASN A 73 -25.35 -13.02 -8.85
CA ASN A 73 -25.10 -11.59 -8.65
C ASN A 73 -23.81 -11.15 -9.37
N LEU A 74 -23.86 -11.11 -10.71
CA LEU A 74 -22.83 -10.46 -11.53
C LEU A 74 -23.17 -9.01 -11.90
N LEU A 75 -24.31 -8.48 -11.48
CA LEU A 75 -24.70 -7.10 -11.79
C LEU A 75 -25.31 -6.42 -10.55
N GLN A 76 -24.45 -5.86 -9.71
CA GLN A 76 -24.78 -4.67 -8.93
C GLN A 76 -23.82 -3.56 -9.33
N TYR A 77 -24.15 -2.89 -10.44
CA TYR A 77 -23.88 -1.48 -10.71
C TYR A 77 -24.97 -0.95 -11.63
#